data_AF-A0A3M3AT61-F1
#
_entry.id   AF-A0A3M3AT61-F1
#
_cell.length_a   1.000
_cell.length_b   1.000
_cell.length_c   1.000
_cell.angle_alpha   90.00
_cell.angle_beta   90.00
_cell.angle_gamma   90.00
#
_symmetry.space_group_name_H-M   'P 1'
#
loop_
_entity.id
_entity.type
_entity.pdbx_description
1 polymer ?
#
loop_
_entity_poly.entity_id
_entity_poly.type
_entity_poly.pdbx_seq_one_letter_code
_entity_poly.pdbx_strand_id
1 'polypeptide(L)' 'MALDTCMQIEGIPGESLDAVFKDWIELSDFDVGASQPASQRQRLQQVPAVQAVVEPV' A
#
# COMPACT_ATOMS: atom_id res chain seq x y z
N MET A 1 27.62 -8.11 9.98
CA MET A 1 27.63 -6.72 9.49
C MET A 1 26.22 -6.19 9.69
N ALA A 2 26.06 -5.05 10.35
CA ALA A 2 24.76 -4.39 10.55
C ALA A 2 24.48 -3.44 9.37
N LEU A 3 23.22 -3.18 9.08
CA LEU A 3 22.79 -2.24 8.05
C LEU A 3 22.71 -0.83 8.68
N ASP A 4 23.40 0.14 8.09
CA ASP A 4 23.28 1.53 8.52
C ASP A 4 21.98 2.11 7.96
N THR A 5 21.05 2.47 8.85
CA THR A 5 19.72 2.95 8.50
C THR A 5 19.50 4.33 9.10
N CYS A 6 19.12 5.31 8.27
CA CYS A 6 18.92 6.69 8.69
C CYS A 6 17.60 7.24 8.11
N MET A 7 16.96 8.17 8.83
CA MET A 7 15.73 8.85 8.43
C MET A 7 15.92 10.36 8.42
N GLN A 8 15.41 11.01 7.36
CA GLN A 8 15.29 12.46 7.30
C GLN A 8 13.82 12.86 7.49
N ILE A 9 13.60 13.86 8.34
CA ILE A 9 12.31 14.54 8.49
C ILE A 9 12.56 16.02 8.22
N GLU A 10 11.79 16.60 7.30
CA GLU A 10 11.96 18.01 6.93
C GLU A 10 11.82 18.93 8.16
N GLY A 11 12.81 19.79 8.38
CA GLY A 11 12.84 20.73 9.50
C GLY A 11 13.24 20.13 10.85
N ILE A 12 13.50 18.82 10.95
CA ILE A 12 13.98 18.16 12.17
C ILE A 12 15.40 17.62 11.94
N PRO A 13 16.44 18.24 12.52
CA PRO A 13 17.80 17.74 12.43
C PRO A 13 18.00 16.52 13.35
N GLY A 14 18.78 15.55 12.88
CA GLY A 14 19.33 14.46 13.68
C GLY A 14 20.81 14.67 14.00
N GLU A 15 21.47 13.60 14.46
CA GLU A 15 22.84 13.67 15.01
C GLU A 15 23.82 12.75 14.27
N SER A 16 23.40 12.14 13.16
CA SER A 16 24.26 11.27 12.35
C SER A 16 25.53 12.01 11.93
N LEU A 17 26.67 11.38 12.22
CA LEU A 17 28.00 11.88 11.86
C LEU A 17 28.51 11.29 10.54
N ASP A 18 27.70 10.46 9.88
CA ASP A 18 28.05 9.85 8.61
C ASP A 18 28.24 10.93 7.52
N ALA A 19 29.18 10.69 6.60
CA ALA A 19 29.52 11.65 5.56
C ALA A 19 28.39 11.80 4.51
N VAL A 20 27.59 10.75 4.29
CA VAL A 20 26.50 10.71 3.32
C VAL A 20 25.18 11.10 3.97
N PHE A 21 24.92 10.64 5.20
CA PHE A 21 23.68 10.89 5.94
C PHE A 21 23.87 11.88 7.09
N LYS A 22 24.70 12.90 6.90
CA LYS A 22 25.02 13.88 7.95
C LYS A 22 23.78 14.59 8.47
N ASP A 23 23.67 14.71 9.79
CA ASP A 23 22.56 15.36 10.51
C ASP A 23 21.20 14.68 10.28
N TRP A 24 21.19 13.42 9.84
CA TRP A 24 19.98 12.58 9.80
C TRP A 24 19.79 11.84 11.13
N ILE A 25 18.59 11.32 11.35
CA ILE A 25 18.29 10.51 12.55
C ILE A 25 18.74 9.08 12.28
N GLU A 26 19.69 8.58 13.07
CA GLU A 26 20.11 7.18 13.02
C GLU A 26 19.02 6.26 13.59
N LEU A 27 18.67 5.20 12.85
CA LEU A 27 17.63 4.25 13.25
C LEU A 27 18.25 2.96 13.75
N SER A 28 17.88 2.55 14.96
CA SER A 28 18.23 1.23 15.50
C SER A 28 17.27 0.13 15.02
N ASP A 29 16.00 0.48 14.79
CA ASP A 29 14.94 -0.43 14.33
C ASP A 29 13.76 0.38 13.73
N PHE A 30 12.96 -0.23 12.86
CA PHE A 30 11.71 0.36 12.36
C PHE A 30 10.68 -0.73 11.98
N ASP A 31 9.39 -0.41 12.17
CA ASP A 31 8.28 -1.27 11.74
C ASP A 31 7.25 -0.44 10.95
N VAL A 32 6.81 -0.97 9.82
CA VAL A 32 5.82 -0.32 8.95
C VAL A 32 4.91 -1.36 8.30
N GLY A 33 3.60 -1.11 8.36
CA GLY A 33 2.58 -1.99 7.80
C GLY A 33 1.54 -1.23 7.00
N ALA A 34 0.97 -1.90 6.00
CA ALA A 34 -0.17 -1.39 5.23
C ALA A 34 -1.26 -2.46 5.17
N SER A 35 -2.51 -2.05 5.41
CA SER A 35 -3.68 -2.92 5.29
C SER A 35 -4.63 -2.35 4.23
N GLN A 36 -5.03 -3.17 3.26
CA GLN A 36 -6.07 -2.81 2.30
C GLN A 36 -7.41 -3.43 2.72
N PRO A 37 -8.50 -2.67 2.82
CA PRO A 37 -9.82 -3.24 3.03
C PRO A 37 -10.23 -4.12 1.83
N ALA A 38 -10.92 -5.22 2.11
CA ALA A 38 -11.41 -6.12 1.06
C ALA A 38 -12.35 -5.35 0.11
N SER A 39 -12.14 -5.50 -1.20
CA SER A 39 -13.04 -4.92 -2.19
C SER A 39 -14.33 -5.77 -2.28
N GLN A 40 -15.49 -5.16 -2.04
CA GLN A 40 -16.78 -5.79 -2.32
C GLN A 40 -17.04 -5.72 -3.83
N ARG A 41 -16.83 -6.84 -4.53
CA ARG A 41 -17.38 -7.01 -5.89
C ARG A 41 -18.87 -7.32 -5.78
N GLN A 42 -19.72 -6.31 -5.93
CA GLN A 42 -21.14 -6.54 -6.16
C GLN A 42 -21.32 -7.02 -7.60
N ARG A 43 -21.35 -8.35 -7.80
CA ARG A 43 -21.76 -8.95 -9.07
C ARG A 43 -23.22 -8.56 -9.28
N LEU A 44 -23.47 -7.57 -10.14
CA LEU A 44 -24.82 -7.33 -10.66
C LEU A 44 -25.32 -8.68 -11.19
N GLN A 45 -26.40 -9.17 -10.58
CA GLN A 45 -27.08 -10.37 -11.05
C GLN A 45 -27.55 -10.06 -12.47
N GLN A 46 -26.84 -10.56 -13.46
CA GLN A 46 -27.38 -10.63 -14.81
C GLN A 46 -28.62 -11.51 -14.72
N VAL A 47 -29.79 -10.89 -14.85
CA VAL A 47 -31.04 -11.61 -15.07
C VAL A 47 -30.83 -12.46 -16.33
N PRO A 48 -31.07 -13.79 -16.29
CA PRO A 48 -30.95 -14.59 -17.50
C PRO A 48 -31.99 -14.10 -18.51
N ALA A 49 -31.55 -13.77 -19.72
CA ALA A 49 -32.43 -13.49 -20.84
C ALA A 49 -33.33 -14.70 -21.06
N VAL A 50 -34.61 -14.59 -20.71
CA VAL A 50 -35.58 -15.63 -21.01
C VAL A 50 -35.79 -15.58 -22.52
N GLN A 51 -35.25 -16.57 -23.21
CA GLN A 51 -35.40 -16.80 -24.64
C GLN A 51 -36.89 -17.08 -24.91
N ALA A 52 -37.68 -16.06 -25.25
CA ALA A 52 -39.02 -16.26 -25.77
C ALA A 52 -38.93 -16.60 -27.26
N VAL A 53 -38.62 -17.87 -27.55
CA VAL A 53 -38.96 -18.49 -28.83
C VAL A 53 -40.46 -18.76 -28.79
N VAL A 54 -41.24 -17.97 -29.52
CA VAL A 54 -42.61 -18.33 -29.90
C VAL A 54 -42.81 -17.96 -31.38
N GLU A 55 -42.33 -18.85 -32.24
CA GLU A 55 -43.08 -19.28 -33.43
C GLU A 55 -43.69 -20.65 -33.01
N PRO A 56 -44.89 -21.12 -33.45
CA PRO A 56 -45.66 -20.74 -34.65
C PRO A 56 -47.21 -20.67 -34.45
N VAL A 57 -47.93 -20.15 -35.46
CA VAL A 57 -49.05 -20.77 -36.25
C VAL A 57 -49.51 -19.77 -37.30
#